data_AF-A0A3B8MTY0-F1
#
_entry.id   AF-A0A3B8MTY0-F1
#
_cell.length_a   1.000
_cell.length_b   1.000
_cell.length_c   1.000
_cell.angle_alpha   90.00
_cell.angle_beta   90.00
_cell.angle_gamma   90.00
#
_symmetry.space_group_name_H-M   'P 1'
#
loop_
_entity.id
_entity.type
_entity.pdbx_description
1 polymer ?
#
loop_
_entity_poly.entity_id
_entity_poly.type
_entity_poly.pdbx_seq_one_letter_code
_entity_poly.pdbx_strand_id
1 'polypeptide(L)'
;LAVSRLKDEIKNKSEEIEAYLSLGATSRQAAQKVIKTAIKTGMIPTVDSMKTLGIVQLPGMMTGLILGGVDPIDAVKYQIMVTFMLASTVAISCFSVTFLTYREFFTSNHQLKEVGN
;
A
#
# COMPACT_ATOMS: atom_id res chain seq x y z
N LEU A 1 -1.56 -0.36 7.53
CA LEU A 1 -0.20 0.04 7.08
C LEU A 1 -0.22 1.24 6.13
N ALA A 2 -0.96 1.18 5.01
CA ALA A 2 -1.03 2.27 4.02
C ALA A 2 -1.37 3.64 4.62
N VAL A 3 -2.38 3.71 5.51
CA VAL A 3 -2.77 4.95 6.20
C VAL A 3 -1.69 5.48 7.13
N SER A 4 -0.99 4.61 7.87
CA SER A 4 0.12 5.02 8.73
C SER A 4 1.24 5.64 7.89
N ARG A 5 1.62 4.98 6.79
CA ARG A 5 2.64 5.50 5.87
C ARG A 5 2.21 6.80 5.21
N LEU A 6 0.93 6.95 4.89
CA LEU A 6 0.39 8.23 4.39
C LEU A 6 0.49 9.33 5.45
N LYS A 7 0.15 9.06 6.71
CA LYS A 7 0.31 10.01 7.83
C LYS A 7 1.78 10.41 8.01
N ASP A 8 2.68 9.45 8.02
CA ASP A 8 4.12 9.69 8.17
C ASP A 8 4.67 10.53 7.01
N GLU A 9 4.28 10.22 5.76
CA GLU A 9 4.70 10.97 4.58
C GLU A 9 4.13 12.40 4.56
N ILE A 10 2.88 12.61 5.00
CA ILE A 10 2.29 13.95 5.14
C ILE A 10 3.04 14.75 6.21
N LYS A 11 3.38 14.13 7.34
CA LYS A 11 4.14 14.78 8.42
C LYS A 11 5.56 15.15 8.00
N ASN A 12 6.25 14.25 7.31
CA ASN A 12 7.63 14.48 6.85
C ASN A 12 7.73 15.50 5.72
N LYS A 13 6.66 15.69 4.95
CA LYS A 13 6.60 16.63 3.80
C LYS A 13 5.65 17.79 4.03
N SER A 14 5.27 18.08 5.28
CA SER A 14 4.34 19.16 5.61
C SER A 14 4.81 20.51 5.04
N GLU A 15 6.10 20.82 5.23
CA GLU A 15 6.72 22.05 4.71
C GLU A 15 6.65 22.15 3.18
N GLU A 16 6.89 21.04 2.47
CA GLU A 16 6.81 20.99 1.00
C GLU A 16 5.35 21.18 0.54
N ILE A 17 4.39 20.57 1.23
CA ILE A 17 2.95 20.72 0.95
C ILE A 17 2.50 22.17 1.17
N GLU A 18 2.89 22.79 2.27
CA GLU A 18 2.53 24.18 2.61
C GLU A 18 3.16 25.18 1.64
N ALA A 19 4.39 24.94 1.18
CA ALA A 19 5.02 25.74 0.15
C ALA A 19 4.22 25.70 -1.16
N TYR A 20 3.79 24.51 -1.60
CA TYR A 20 2.94 24.37 -2.79
C TYR A 20 1.58 25.07 -2.62
N LEU A 21 0.93 24.94 -1.47
CA LEU A 21 -0.33 25.62 -1.18
C LEU A 21 -0.17 27.15 -1.18
N SER A 22 0.94 27.66 -0.64
CA SER A 22 1.26 29.09 -0.62
C SER A 22 1.55 29.67 -2.01
N LEU A 23 2.05 28.83 -2.93
CA LEU A 23 2.19 29.16 -4.35
C LEU A 23 0.87 29.07 -5.14
N GLY A 24 -0.26 28.79 -4.47
CA GLY A 24 -1.58 28.69 -5.08
C GLY A 24 -1.91 27.32 -5.67
N ALA A 25 -1.11 26.29 -5.38
CA ALA A 25 -1.44 24.93 -5.80
C ALA A 25 -2.70 24.43 -5.08
N THR A 26 -3.49 23.61 -5.76
CA THR A 26 -4.64 22.94 -5.13
C THR A 26 -4.17 21.85 -4.17
N SER A 27 -4.96 21.52 -3.15
CA SER A 27 -4.66 20.40 -2.22
C SER A 27 -4.35 19.09 -2.93
N ARG A 28 -5.01 18.83 -4.06
CA ARG A 28 -4.76 17.65 -4.89
C ARG A 28 -3.36 17.66 -5.51
N GLN A 29 -2.88 18.81 -5.98
CA GLN A 29 -1.54 18.94 -6.56
C GLN A 29 -0.46 18.83 -5.49
N ALA A 30 -0.65 19.49 -4.34
CA ALA A 30 0.30 19.43 -3.22
C ALA A 30 0.41 18.02 -2.63
N ALA A 31 -0.71 17.28 -2.53
CA ALA A 31 -0.75 15.92 -2.00
C ALA A 31 -0.32 14.83 -2.98
N GLN A 32 -0.32 15.08 -4.30
CA GLN A 32 -0.14 14.05 -5.31
C GLN A 32 1.17 13.27 -5.15
N LYS A 33 2.27 13.99 -4.90
CA LYS A 33 3.61 13.41 -4.73
C LYS A 33 3.68 12.53 -3.48
N VAL A 34 3.09 13.00 -2.39
CA VAL A 34 3.03 12.33 -1.08
C VAL A 34 2.18 11.06 -1.16
N ILE A 35 1.00 11.14 -1.78
CA ILE A 35 0.11 10.00 -2.04
C ILE A 35 0.83 8.92 -2.85
N LYS A 36 1.53 9.30 -3.92
CA LYS A 36 2.25 8.35 -4.77
C LYS A 36 3.35 7.63 -4.00
N THR A 37 4.11 8.35 -3.18
CA THR A 37 5.17 7.75 -2.35
C THR A 37 4.57 6.84 -1.28
N ALA A 38 3.51 7.27 -0.58
CA ALA A 38 2.85 6.46 0.45
C ALA A 38 2.31 5.12 -0.10
N ILE A 39 1.69 5.13 -1.30
CA ILE A 39 1.24 3.90 -1.97
C ILE A 39 2.44 3.01 -2.31
N LYS A 40 3.48 3.57 -2.93
CA LYS A 40 4.68 2.81 -3.32
C LYS A 40 5.33 2.16 -2.10
N THR A 41 5.55 2.91 -1.03
CA THR A 41 6.17 2.42 0.20
C THR A 41 5.27 1.45 0.97
N GLY A 42 3.94 1.62 0.89
CA GLY A 42 2.96 0.71 1.47
C GLY A 42 2.89 -0.66 0.79
N MET A 43 3.25 -0.75 -0.50
CA MET A 43 3.29 -1.99 -1.27
C MET A 43 4.59 -2.79 -1.12
N ILE A 44 5.68 -2.17 -0.66
CA ILE A 44 6.99 -2.84 -0.44
C ILE A 44 6.85 -4.17 0.33
N PRO A 45 6.20 -4.24 1.51
CA PRO A 45 6.13 -5.50 2.26
C PRO A 45 5.39 -6.61 1.51
N THR A 46 4.36 -6.28 0.72
CA THR A 46 3.66 -7.26 -0.11
C THR A 46 4.58 -7.83 -1.20
N VAL A 47 5.41 -6.97 -1.79
CA VAL A 47 6.39 -7.39 -2.80
C VAL A 47 7.53 -8.22 -2.18
N ASP A 48 8.04 -7.83 -1.00
CA ASP A 48 9.10 -8.57 -0.31
C ASP A 48 8.61 -9.94 0.20
N SER A 49 7.37 -10.02 0.68
CA SER A 49 6.72 -11.30 0.98
C SER A 49 6.57 -12.16 -0.29
N MET A 50 6.23 -11.56 -1.44
CA MET A 50 6.13 -12.30 -2.70
C MET A 50 7.49 -12.83 -3.17
N LYS A 51 8.58 -12.04 -3.05
CA LYS A 51 9.93 -12.47 -3.42
C LYS A 51 10.46 -13.64 -2.58
N THR A 52 10.03 -13.73 -1.33
CA THR A 52 10.49 -14.78 -0.40
C THR A 52 9.70 -16.09 -0.55
N LEU A 53 8.50 -16.05 -1.15
CA LEU A 53 7.74 -17.23 -1.53
C LEU A 53 8.51 -18.03 -2.59
N GLY A 54 8.87 -19.27 -2.27
CA GLY A 54 9.58 -20.19 -3.16
C GLY A 54 11.09 -20.34 -2.93
N ILE A 55 11.76 -19.39 -2.28
CA ILE A 55 13.20 -19.51 -1.93
C ILE A 55 13.39 -20.00 -0.48
N VAL A 56 12.63 -19.47 0.47
CA VAL A 56 12.84 -19.71 1.92
C VAL A 56 11.70 -20.49 2.56
N GLN A 57 10.52 -20.50 1.95
CA GLN A 57 9.31 -21.10 2.52
C GLN A 57 8.61 -21.91 1.44
N LEU A 58 8.33 -23.19 1.72
CA LEU A 58 7.18 -23.89 1.15
C LEU A 58 5.97 -23.39 1.94
N PRO A 59 5.16 -22.45 1.42
CA PRO A 59 4.04 -21.89 2.16
C PRO A 59 3.13 -23.01 2.66
N GLY A 60 2.65 -22.90 3.91
CA GLY A 60 1.99 -24.00 4.63
C GLY A 60 0.77 -24.61 3.91
N MET A 61 0.10 -23.85 3.03
CA MET A 61 -0.96 -24.35 2.16
C MET A 61 -0.44 -25.35 1.11
N MET A 62 0.73 -25.07 0.51
CA MET A 62 1.38 -25.95 -0.46
C MET A 62 1.83 -27.26 0.21
N THR A 63 2.44 -27.18 1.39
CA THR A 63 2.82 -28.37 2.18
C THR A 63 1.59 -29.18 2.61
N GLY A 64 0.49 -28.51 3.00
CA GLY A 64 -0.77 -29.17 3.36
C GLY A 64 -1.42 -29.92 2.21
N LEU A 65 -1.40 -29.36 1.00
CA LEU A 65 -1.90 -30.02 -0.22
C LEU A 65 -1.02 -31.22 -0.61
N ILE A 66 0.30 -31.09 -0.51
CA ILE A 66 1.24 -32.19 -0.78
C ILE A 66 1.03 -33.34 0.21
N LEU A 67 0.93 -33.05 1.51
CA LEU A 67 0.66 -34.07 2.55
C LEU A 67 -0.74 -34.71 2.38
N GLY A 68 -1.70 -33.99 1.80
CA GLY A 68 -3.03 -34.48 1.46
C GLY A 68 -3.09 -35.36 0.20
N GLY A 69 -1.95 -35.63 -0.45
CA GLY A 69 -1.87 -36.49 -1.63
C GLY A 69 -2.12 -35.79 -2.97
N VAL A 70 -2.15 -34.45 -3.00
CA VAL A 70 -2.26 -33.67 -4.25
C VAL A 70 -0.89 -33.56 -4.91
N ASP A 71 -0.85 -33.70 -6.23
CA ASP A 71 0.38 -33.56 -7.01
C ASP A 71 1.11 -32.25 -6.68
N PRO A 72 2.42 -32.29 -6.34
CA PRO A 72 3.19 -31.10 -5.95
C PRO A 72 3.15 -29.98 -7.00
N ILE A 73 3.07 -30.35 -8.27
CA ILE A 73 2.97 -29.43 -9.40
C ILE A 73 1.67 -28.62 -9.35
N ASP A 74 0.56 -29.21 -8.95
CA ASP A 74 -0.71 -28.48 -8.84
C ASP A 74 -0.75 -27.62 -7.59
N ALA A 75 -0.18 -28.08 -6.47
CA ALA A 75 -0.03 -27.28 -5.26
C ALA A 75 0.76 -25.97 -5.51
N VAL A 76 1.82 -26.00 -6.34
CA VAL A 76 2.57 -24.80 -6.75
C VAL A 76 1.70 -23.84 -7.57
N LYS A 77 0.94 -24.35 -8.57
CA LYS A 77 0.08 -23.51 -9.42
C LYS A 77 -0.95 -22.75 -8.59
N TYR A 78 -1.61 -23.43 -7.67
CA TYR A 78 -2.58 -22.80 -6.77
C TYR A 78 -1.92 -21.75 -5.89
N GLN A 79 -0.75 -22.02 -5.33
CA GLN A 79 -0.03 -21.06 -4.51
C GLN A 79 0.32 -19.78 -5.29
N ILE A 80 0.75 -19.90 -6.55
CA ILE A 80 1.03 -18.75 -7.41
C ILE A 80 -0.25 -17.95 -7.66
N MET A 81 -1.36 -18.62 -7.99
CA MET A 81 -2.67 -17.95 -8.19
C MET A 81 -3.10 -17.17 -6.95
N VAL A 82 -3.05 -17.79 -5.77
CA VAL A 82 -3.42 -17.15 -4.50
C VAL A 82 -2.52 -15.95 -4.21
N THR A 83 -1.22 -16.07 -4.48
CA THR A 83 -0.25 -14.99 -4.28
C THR A 83 -0.56 -13.78 -5.17
N PHE A 84 -0.92 -14.01 -6.43
CA PHE A 84 -1.39 -12.94 -7.33
C PHE A 84 -2.72 -12.33 -6.91
N MET A 85 -3.67 -13.14 -6.43
CA MET A 85 -4.95 -12.65 -5.90
C MET A 85 -4.76 -11.76 -4.68
N LEU A 86 -3.90 -12.17 -3.74
CA LEU A 86 -3.57 -11.37 -2.56
C LEU A 86 -2.87 -10.07 -2.96
N ALA A 87 -1.90 -10.13 -3.87
CA ALA A 87 -1.22 -8.93 -4.35
C ALA A 87 -2.18 -7.94 -5.02
N SER A 88 -3.10 -8.43 -5.85
CA SER A 88 -4.12 -7.62 -6.50
C SER A 88 -5.06 -6.99 -5.47
N THR A 89 -5.50 -7.77 -4.48
CA THR A 89 -6.35 -7.29 -3.39
C THR A 89 -5.68 -6.20 -2.58
N VAL A 90 -4.40 -6.38 -2.23
CA VAL A 90 -3.64 -5.37 -1.50
C VAL A 90 -3.41 -4.12 -2.34
N ALA A 91 -3.13 -4.26 -3.64
CA ALA A 91 -2.97 -3.12 -4.53
C ALA A 91 -4.25 -2.27 -4.61
N ILE A 92 -5.40 -2.92 -4.83
CA ILE A 92 -6.71 -2.26 -4.86
C ILE A 92 -7.01 -1.62 -3.51
N SER A 93 -6.81 -2.35 -2.41
CA SER A 93 -7.06 -1.83 -1.06
C SER A 93 -6.19 -0.62 -0.72
N CYS A 94 -4.88 -0.68 -1.00
CA CYS A 94 -3.97 0.47 -0.85
C CYS A 94 -4.46 1.67 -1.67
N PHE A 95 -4.81 1.47 -2.94
CA PHE A 95 -5.27 2.55 -3.80
C PHE A 95 -6.58 3.16 -3.28
N SER A 96 -7.59 2.33 -3.00
CA SER A 96 -8.89 2.77 -2.51
C SER A 96 -8.79 3.48 -1.16
N VAL A 97 -8.04 2.93 -0.21
CA VAL A 97 -7.87 3.52 1.12
C VAL A 97 -7.10 4.83 1.03
N THR A 98 -5.97 4.89 0.32
CA THR A 98 -5.24 6.15 0.16
C THR A 98 -6.09 7.20 -0.56
N PHE A 99 -6.90 6.80 -1.56
CA PHE A 99 -7.79 7.71 -2.28
C PHE A 99 -8.96 8.21 -1.40
N LEU A 100 -9.48 7.41 -0.49
CA LEU A 100 -10.52 7.84 0.44
C LEU A 100 -9.95 8.71 1.56
N THR A 101 -8.82 8.31 2.15
CA THR A 101 -8.24 8.97 3.32
C THR A 101 -7.56 10.29 2.96
N TYR A 102 -6.97 10.47 1.76
CA TYR A 102 -6.32 11.76 1.44
C TYR A 102 -7.30 12.94 1.53
N ARG A 103 -8.57 12.71 1.23
CA ARG A 103 -9.60 13.76 1.23
C ARG A 103 -9.95 14.24 2.64
N GLU A 104 -9.73 13.41 3.66
CA GLU A 104 -9.92 13.75 5.07
C GLU A 104 -8.79 14.63 5.64
N PHE A 105 -7.59 14.59 5.05
CA PHE A 105 -6.44 15.39 5.49
C PHE A 105 -6.49 16.86 5.06
N PHE A 106 -7.43 17.23 4.18
CA PHE A 106 -7.57 18.60 3.69
C PHE A 106 -8.95 19.17 4.05
N THR A 107 -8.96 20.40 4.56
CA THR A 107 -10.20 21.16 4.81
C THR A 107 -10.76 21.73 3.50
N SER A 108 -12.05 22.08 3.46
CA SER A 108 -12.72 22.72 2.31
C SER A 108 -12.03 24.00 1.80
N ASN A 109 -11.21 24.64 2.65
CA ASN A 109 -10.39 25.81 2.31
C ASN A 109 -8.98 25.45 1.81
N HIS A 110 -8.76 24.20 1.36
CA HIS A 110 -7.48 23.69 0.91
C HIS A 110 -6.33 23.72 1.92
N GLN A 111 -6.63 23.82 3.22
CA GLN A 111 -5.64 23.79 4.29
C GLN A 111 -5.37 22.35 4.73
N LEU A 112 -4.10 22.05 5.02
CA LEU A 112 -3.72 20.81 5.68
C LEU A 112 -4.34 20.83 7.09
N LYS A 113 -5.15 19.82 7.45
CA LYS A 113 -5.54 19.65 8.86
C LYS A 113 -4.30 19.21 9.63
N GLU A 114 -3.98 19.91 10.73
CA GLU A 114 -2.93 19.47 11.65
C GLU A 114 -3.20 18.00 12.04
N VAL A 115 -2.26 17.14 11.70
CA VAL A 115 -2.29 15.73 12.09
C VAL A 115 -1.81 15.65 13.54
N GLY A 116 -2.68 16.06 14.46
CA GLY A 116 -2.36 16.16 15.89
C GLY A 116 -3.58 16.04 16.79
N ASN A 117 -4.08 14.82 17.00
CA ASN A 117 -3.89 13.99 18.21
C ASN A 117 -4.65 12.67 18.00
#